data_AF-A0A6A2SQL4-F1
#
_entry.id   AF-A0A6A2SQL4-F1
#
_cell.length_a   1.000
_cell.length_b   1.000
_cell.length_c   1.000
_cell.angle_alpha   90.00
_cell.angle_beta   90.00
_cell.angle_gamma   90.00
#
_symmetry.space_group_name_H-M   'P 1'
#
loop_
_entity.id
_entity.type
_entity.pdbx_description
1 polymer ?
#
loop_
_entity_poly.entity_id
_entity_poly.type
_entity_poly.pdbx_seq_one_letter_code
_entity_poly.pdbx_strand_id
1 'polypeptide(L)' 'MFKRYPHTIGLVAVISFIVCVGWLFTHDACAHPFGNGLAAWWAFIVVPTLFIAIVEEQGGEE' A
#
# COMPACT_ATOMS: atom_id res chain seq x y z
N MET A 1 15.73 5.86 -2.33
CA MET A 1 14.40 6.44 -2.69
C MET A 1 13.64 6.87 -1.44
N PHE A 2 13.40 5.96 -0.49
CA PHE A 2 12.67 6.22 0.75
C PHE A 2 13.27 7.35 1.60
N LYS A 3 14.61 7.43 1.67
CA LYS A 3 15.34 8.51 2.36
C LYS A 3 15.13 9.92 1.77
N ARG A 4 14.63 10.06 0.53
CA ARG A 4 14.41 11.37 -0.12
C ARG A 4 13.02 11.96 0.16
N TYR A 5 11.98 11.11 0.23
CA TYR A 5 10.58 11.55 0.39
C TYR A 5 9.74 10.53 1.20
N PRO A 6 10.10 10.22 2.46
CA PRO A 6 9.44 9.17 3.23
C PRO A 6 7.94 9.49 3.46
N HIS A 7 7.62 10.74 3.75
CA HIS A 7 6.23 11.17 4.00
C HIS A 7 5.36 11.16 2.74
N THR A 8 5.87 11.61 1.59
CA THR A 8 5.12 11.58 0.33
C THR A 8 4.83 10.16 -0.09
N ILE A 9 5.82 9.26 0.03
CA ILE A 9 5.65 7.84 -0.29
C ILE A 9 4.66 7.18 0.69
N GLY A 10 4.78 7.47 1.99
CA GLY A 10 3.83 6.99 3.00
C GLY A 10 2.40 7.46 2.71
N LEU A 11 2.19 8.74 2.36
CA LEU A 11 0.88 9.27 2.00
C LEU A 11 0.28 8.56 0.79
N VAL A 12 1.07 8.35 -0.27
CA VAL A 12 0.63 7.62 -1.46
C VAL A 12 0.28 6.17 -1.10
N ALA A 13 1.05 5.53 -0.22
CA ALA A 13 0.74 4.18 0.27
C ALA A 13 -0.60 4.16 1.03
N VAL A 14 -0.88 5.11 1.93
CA VAL A 14 -2.18 5.22 2.63
C VAL A 14 -3.33 5.41 1.65
N ILE A 15 -3.21 6.35 0.71
CA ILE A 15 -4.27 6.65 -0.24
C ILE A 15 -4.54 5.42 -1.12
N SER A 16 -3.49 4.79 -1.65
CA SER A 16 -3.63 3.58 -2.46
C SER A 16 -4.24 2.42 -1.69
N PHE A 17 -3.91 2.25 -0.40
CA PHE A 17 -4.53 1.26 0.47
C PHE A 17 -6.04 1.47 0.59
N ILE A 18 -6.49 2.70 0.87
CA ILE A 18 -7.91 3.04 0.99
C ILE A 18 -8.65 2.74 -0.32
N VAL A 19 -8.05 3.09 -1.47
CA VAL A 19 -8.64 2.82 -2.79
C VAL A 19 -8.74 1.31 -3.06
N CYS A 20 -7.70 0.53 -2.78
CA CYS A 20 -7.72 -0.92 -2.97
C CYS A 20 -8.74 -1.62 -2.05
N VAL A 21 -8.83 -1.21 -0.79
CA VAL A 21 -9.85 -1.74 0.14
C VAL A 21 -11.25 -1.34 -0.32
N GLY A 22 -11.45 -0.08 -0.71
CA GLY A 22 -12.71 0.40 -1.28
C GLY A 22 -13.14 -0.41 -2.50
N TRP A 23 -12.22 -0.67 -3.44
CA TRP A 23 -12.45 -1.52 -4.60
C TRP A 23 -12.94 -2.92 -4.22
N LEU A 24 -12.28 -3.58 -3.26
CA LEU A 24 -12.65 -4.93 -2.81
C LEU A 24 -14.07 -5.02 -2.24
N PHE A 25 -14.62 -3.91 -1.75
CA PHE A 25 -16.00 -3.83 -1.25
C PHE A 25 -17.02 -3.43 -2.32
N THR A 26 -16.60 -3.18 -3.57
CA THR A 26 -17.54 -2.87 -4.65
C THR A 26 -18.18 -4.14 -5.21
N HIS A 27 -19.41 -4.02 -5.73
CA HIS A 27 -20.08 -5.11 -6.43
C HIS A 27 -19.34 -5.51 -7.72
N ASP A 28 -18.70 -4.55 -8.39
CA ASP A 28 -17.96 -4.77 -9.63
C ASP A 28 -16.76 -5.71 -9.43
N ALA A 29 -16.12 -5.64 -8.27
CA ALA A 29 -15.04 -6.54 -7.88
C ALA A 29 -15.41 -8.03 -8.04
N CYS A 30 -16.67 -8.44 -7.83
CA CYS A 30 -17.08 -9.84 -7.97
C CYS A 30 -16.87 -10.41 -9.39
N ALA A 31 -16.83 -9.55 -10.42
CA ALA A 31 -16.59 -9.94 -11.81
C ALA A 31 -15.09 -9.95 -12.20
N HIS A 32 -14.20 -9.43 -11.35
CA HIS A 32 -12.79 -9.18 -11.66
C HIS A 32 -11.84 -9.93 -10.69
N PRO A 33 -11.74 -11.27 -10.78
CA PRO A 33 -10.96 -12.07 -9.83
C PRO A 33 -9.46 -11.71 -9.81
N PHE A 34 -8.88 -11.41 -10.98
CA PHE A 34 -7.48 -11.01 -11.08
C PHE A 34 -7.24 -9.61 -10.49
N GLY A 35 -8.13 -8.65 -10.77
CA GLY A 35 -8.07 -7.30 -10.21
C GLY A 35 -8.18 -7.32 -8.68
N ASN A 36 -9.03 -8.19 -8.14
CA ASN A 36 -9.14 -8.37 -6.69
C ASN A 36 -7.89 -8.96 -6.07
N GLY A 37 -7.30 -9.97 -6.72
CA GLY A 37 -6.04 -10.55 -6.27
C GLY A 37 -4.93 -9.51 -6.19
N LEU A 38 -4.81 -8.66 -7.22
CA LEU A 38 -3.84 -7.56 -7.23
C LEU A 38 -4.15 -6.50 -6.17
N ALA A 39 -5.42 -6.08 -6.02
CA ALA A 39 -5.82 -5.10 -5.02
C ALA A 39 -5.55 -5.61 -3.59
N ALA A 40 -5.86 -6.89 -3.32
CA ALA A 40 -5.58 -7.52 -2.04
C ALA A 40 -4.08 -7.67 -1.77
N TRP A 41 -3.30 -8.11 -2.77
CA TRP A 41 -1.84 -8.21 -2.64
C TRP A 41 -1.21 -6.85 -2.37
N TRP A 42 -1.60 -5.81 -3.10
CA TRP A 42 -1.11 -4.46 -2.86
C TRP A 42 -1.45 -3.96 -1.45
N ALA A 43 -2.72 -4.07 -1.06
CA ALA A 43 -3.21 -3.55 0.22
C ALA A 43 -2.63 -4.28 1.44
N PHE A 44 -2.52 -5.61 1.39
CA PHE A 44 -2.21 -6.42 2.58
C PHE A 44 -0.77 -6.93 2.63
N ILE A 45 -0.02 -6.87 1.54
CA ILE A 45 1.39 -7.30 1.50
C ILE A 45 2.30 -6.12 1.18
N VAL A 46 2.09 -5.46 0.03
CA VAL A 46 3.03 -4.43 -0.45
C VAL A 46 3.01 -3.19 0.45
N VAL A 47 1.83 -2.67 0.80
CA VAL A 47 1.70 -1.48 1.65
C VAL A 47 2.33 -1.70 3.05
N PRO A 48 2.05 -2.80 3.77
CA PRO A 48 2.73 -3.09 5.04
C PRO A 48 4.26 -3.20 4.90
N THR A 49 4.77 -3.91 3.89
CA THR A 49 6.22 -4.01 3.65
C THR A 49 6.84 -2.65 3.36
N LEU A 50 6.14 -1.78 2.62
CA LEU A 50 6.55 -0.40 2.38
C LEU A 50 6.68 0.40 3.68
N PHE A 51 5.71 0.27 4.58
CA PHE A 51 5.77 0.95 5.88
C PHE A 51 6.93 0.45 6.75
N ILE A 52 7.17 -0.86 6.78
CA ILE A 52 8.33 -1.44 7.50
C ILE A 52 9.63 -0.83 6.95
N ALA A 53 9.81 -0.84 5.63
CA ALA A 53 11.00 -0.29 4.99
C ALA A 53 11.19 1.22 5.26
N ILE A 54 10.10 2.00 5.29
CA ILE A 54 10.15 3.43 5.63
C ILE A 54 10.59 3.61 7.09
N VAL A 55 10.05 2.81 8.01
CA VAL A 55 10.40 2.89 9.44
C VAL A 55 11.86 2.49 9.67
N GLU A 56 12.33 1.41 9.06
CA GLU A 56 13.72 0.96 9.16
C GLU A 56 14.70 2.02 8.64
N GLU A 57 14.40 2.64 7.50
CA GLU A 57 15.22 3.73 6.93
C GLU A 57 15.23 5.00 7.78
N GLN A 58 14.18 5.26 8.56
CA GLN A 58 14.11 6.39 9.50
C GLN A 58 14.79 6.08 10.83
N GLY A 59 14.76 4.82 11.30
CA GLY A 59 15.38 4.37 12.54
C GLY A 59 16.89 4.11 12.45
N GLY A 60 17.44 3.97 11.23
CA GLY A 60 18.89 3.83 11.00
C GLY A 60 19.68 5.14 11.08
N GLU A 61 19.07 6.23 11.55
CA GLU A 61 19.72 7.54 11.74
C GLU A 61 20.11 7.80 13.22
N GLU A 62 20.21 6.74 14.04
CA GLU A 62 20.69 6.78 15.43
C GLU A 62 22.12 6.24 15.58
#